data_AF-A0A6N2U644-F1
#
_entry.id   AF-A0A6N2U644-F1
#
_cell.length_a   1.000
_cell.length_b   1.000
_cell.length_c   1.000
_cell.angle_alpha   90.00
_cell.angle_beta   90.00
_cell.angle_gamma   90.00
#
_symmetry.space_group_name_H-M   'P 1'
#
loop_
_entity.id
_entity.type
_entity.pdbx_description
1 polymer ?
#
loop_
_entity_poly.entity_id
_entity_poly.type
_entity_poly.pdbx_seq_one_letter_code
_entity_poly.pdbx_strand_id
1 'polypeptide(L)' 'MKRIIKAVISAGGVFLFAGTVFYCTVAGAPEEPDSAKRYMVAAGAFSLLLSSFVCGCIHYILYLQRKLEEYRKEK' A
#
# COMPACT_ATOMS: atom_id res chain seq x y z
N MET A 1 3.48 -16.76 -16.50
CA MET A 1 2.12 -16.15 -16.41
C MET A 1 1.59 -16.02 -14.98
N LYS A 2 1.49 -17.07 -14.16
CA LYS A 2 0.92 -16.98 -12.79
C LYS A 2 1.56 -15.92 -11.88
N ARG A 3 2.87 -15.68 -12.01
CA ARG A 3 3.63 -14.67 -11.25
C ARG A 3 3.27 -13.23 -11.64
N ILE A 4 3.06 -12.98 -12.93
CA ILE A 4 2.74 -11.67 -13.49
C ILE A 4 1.29 -11.30 -13.13
N ILE A 5 0.36 -12.27 -13.25
CA ILE A 5 -1.05 -12.08 -12.84
C ILE A 5 -1.14 -11.77 -11.34
N LYS A 6 -0.38 -12.48 -10.49
CA LYS A 6 -0.28 -12.15 -9.06
C LYS A 6 0.28 -10.75 -8.82
N ALA A 7 1.30 -10.34 -9.57
CA ALA A 7 1.87 -9.00 -9.46
C ALA A 7 0.87 -7.91 -9.89
N VAL A 8 0.12 -8.15 -10.97
CA VAL A 8 -0.92 -7.21 -11.45
C VAL A 8 -2.10 -7.12 -10.47
N ILE A 9 -2.56 -8.23 -9.91
CA ILE A 9 -3.62 -8.22 -8.88
C ILE A 9 -3.12 -7.52 -7.60
N SER A 10 -1.87 -7.78 -7.20
CA SER A 10 -1.26 -7.12 -6.04
C SER A 10 -1.09 -5.63 -6.28
N ALA A 11 -0.58 -5.21 -7.44
CA ALA A 11 -0.44 -3.82 -7.81
C ALA A 11 -1.82 -3.13 -7.90
N GLY A 12 -2.80 -3.80 -8.51
CA GLY A 12 -4.18 -3.32 -8.57
C GLY A 12 -4.80 -3.13 -7.17
N GLY A 13 -4.56 -4.05 -6.24
CA GLY A 13 -4.98 -3.92 -4.85
C GLY A 13 -4.33 -2.73 -4.14
N VAL A 14 -3.02 -2.53 -4.33
CA VAL A 14 -2.27 -1.39 -3.78
C VAL A 14 -2.78 -0.06 -4.34
N PHE A 15 -3.10 -0.01 -5.64
CA PHE A 15 -3.68 1.18 -6.28
C PHE A 15 -5.09 1.47 -5.79
N LEU A 16 -5.94 0.45 -5.62
CA LEU A 16 -7.28 0.63 -5.06
C LEU A 16 -7.22 1.13 -3.62
N PHE A 17 -6.35 0.54 -2.79
CA PHE A 17 -6.18 0.94 -1.40
C PHE A 17 -5.64 2.37 -1.29
N ALA A 18 -4.65 2.72 -2.12
CA ALA A 18 -4.13 4.08 -2.21
C ALA A 18 -5.20 5.06 -2.69
N GLY A 19 -6.03 4.67 -3.66
CA GLY A 19 -7.14 5.49 -4.16
C GLY A 19 -8.18 5.76 -3.08
N THR A 20 -8.57 4.74 -2.30
CA THR A 20 -9.53 4.90 -1.21
C THR A 20 -9.00 5.77 -0.07
N VAL A 21 -7.74 5.58 0.33
CA VAL A 21 -7.10 6.38 1.39
C VAL A 21 -6.92 7.83 0.92
N PHE A 22 -6.55 8.02 -0.34
CA PHE A 22 -6.48 9.35 -0.94
C PHE A 22 -7.85 10.04 -0.99
N TYR A 23 -8.89 9.33 -1.41
CA TYR A 23 -10.25 9.89 -1.43
C TYR A 23 -10.73 10.30 -0.02
N CYS A 24 -10.54 9.43 0.98
CA CYS A 24 -10.93 9.71 2.36
C CYS A 24 -10.14 10.89 2.96
N THR A 25 -8.87 11.04 2.61
CA THR A 25 -8.05 12.17 3.08
C THR A 25 -8.46 13.46 2.40
N VAL A 26 -8.61 13.48 1.08
CA VAL A 26 -9.02 14.68 0.32
C VAL A 26 -10.44 15.16 0.67
N ALA A 27 -11.33 14.27 1.09
CA ALA A 27 -12.66 14.64 1.59
C ALA A 27 -12.63 15.55 2.84
N GLY A 28 -11.51 15.60 3.57
CA GLY A 28 -11.28 16.50 4.70
C GLY A 28 -10.42 17.72 4.38
N ALA A 29 -10.21 18.06 3.10
CA ALA A 29 -9.35 19.18 2.70
C ALA A 29 -9.95 20.55 3.12
N PRO A 30 -9.10 21.52 3.48
CA PRO A 30 -9.54 22.88 3.83
C PRO A 30 -10.12 23.62 2.61
N GLU A 31 -11.04 24.57 2.84
CA GLU A 31 -11.73 25.32 1.78
C GLU A 31 -10.82 26.34 1.06
N GLU A 32 -9.73 26.78 1.70
CA GLU A 32 -8.79 27.71 1.10
C GLU A 32 -8.00 27.06 -0.06
N PRO A 33 -7.98 27.67 -1.26
CA PRO A 33 -7.52 27.02 -2.48
C PRO A 33 -6.02 26.67 -2.48
N ASP A 34 -5.17 27.47 -1.83
CA ASP A 34 -3.73 27.21 -1.77
C ASP A 34 -3.36 26.17 -0.71
N SER A 35 -4.06 26.16 0.43
CA SER A 35 -3.87 25.12 1.46
C SER A 35 -4.47 23.79 1.02
N ALA A 36 -5.59 23.80 0.27
CA ALA A 36 -6.18 22.61 -0.35
C ALA A 36 -5.21 21.91 -1.31
N LYS A 37 -4.52 22.67 -2.18
CA LYS A 37 -3.52 22.10 -3.10
C LYS A 37 -2.37 21.43 -2.37
N ARG A 38 -1.82 22.08 -1.34
CA ARG A 38 -0.72 21.53 -0.53
C ARG A 38 -1.17 20.28 0.24
N TYR A 39 -2.40 20.31 0.76
CA TYR A 39 -3.01 19.18 1.44
C TYR A 39 -3.19 17.98 0.51
N MET A 40 -3.72 18.17 -0.70
CA MET A 40 -3.87 17.10 -1.69
C MET A 40 -2.53 16.48 -2.08
N VAL A 41 -1.47 17.28 -2.30
CA VAL A 41 -0.14 16.75 -2.61
C VAL A 41 0.41 15.92 -1.45
N ALA A 42 0.28 16.42 -0.22
CA ALA A 42 0.71 15.70 0.98
C ALA A 42 -0.09 14.40 1.19
N ALA A 43 -1.41 14.45 1.00
CA ALA A 43 -2.30 13.29 1.07
C ALA A 43 -1.96 12.24 0.01
N GLY A 44 -1.62 12.66 -1.20
CA GLY A 44 -1.18 11.78 -2.29
C GLY A 44 0.12 11.06 -1.93
N ALA A 45 1.12 11.81 -1.47
CA ALA A 45 2.39 11.25 -1.03
C ALA A 45 2.21 10.28 0.16
N PHE A 46 1.41 10.67 1.14
CA PHE A 46 1.10 9.84 2.30
C PHE A 46 0.39 8.55 1.90
N SER A 47 -0.59 8.62 1.00
CA SER A 47 -1.34 7.46 0.54
C SER A 47 -0.45 6.44 -0.19
N LEU A 48 0.47 6.91 -1.04
CA LEU A 48 1.44 6.06 -1.72
C LEU A 48 2.45 5.43 -0.74
N LEU A 49 2.95 6.21 0.21
CA LEU A 49 3.83 5.72 1.27
C LEU A 49 3.12 4.66 2.13
N LEU A 50 1.87 4.90 2.53
CA LEU A 50 1.10 3.96 3.34
C LEU A 50 0.85 2.66 2.57
N SER A 51 0.41 2.76 1.32
CA SER A 51 0.10 1.58 0.50
C SER A 51 1.34 0.74 0.18
N SER A 52 2.47 1.40 -0.14
CA SER A 52 3.76 0.71 -0.33
C SER A 52 4.29 0.06 0.95
N PHE A 53 4.16 0.74 2.10
CA PHE A 53 4.55 0.20 3.40
C PHE A 53 3.74 -1.05 3.75
N VAL A 54 2.42 -1.01 3.62
CA VAL A 54 1.53 -2.16 3.86
C VAL A 54 1.90 -3.33 2.95
N CYS A 55 2.15 -3.06 1.66
CA CYS A 55 2.60 -4.09 0.72
C CYS A 55 3.95 -4.71 1.14
N GLY A 56 4.89 -3.88 1.61
CA GLY A 56 6.17 -4.33 2.16
C GLY A 56 6.00 -5.22 3.39
N CYS A 57 5.13 -4.84 4.33
CA CYS A 57 4.81 -5.63 5.51
C CYS A 57 4.23 -7.00 5.14
N ILE A 58 3.28 -7.07 4.20
CA ILE A 58 2.70 -8.34 3.76
C ILE A 58 3.77 -9.24 3.14
N HIS A 59 4.63 -8.68 2.29
CA HIS A 59 5.75 -9.43 1.71
C HIS A 59 6.70 -9.97 2.77
N TYR A 60 6.99 -9.17 3.80
CA TYR A 60 7.86 -9.56 4.89
C TYR A 60 7.25 -10.67 5.76
N ILE A 61 5.95 -10.60 6.05
CA ILE A 61 5.23 -11.65 6.79
C ILE A 61 5.26 -12.98 6.01
N LEU A 62 4.98 -12.94 4.71
CA LEU A 62 5.04 -14.13 3.86
C LEU A 62 6.45 -14.73 3.79
N TYR A 63 7.48 -13.87 3.80
CA TYR A 63 8.88 -14.31 3.87
C TYR A 63 9.18 -15.02 5.19
N LEU A 64 8.79 -14.42 6.32
CA LEU A 64 8.97 -15.02 7.65
C LEU A 64 8.26 -16.36 7.78
N GLN A 65 7.03 -16.47 7.25
CA GLN A 65 6.28 -17.73 7.25
C GLN A 65 7.02 -18.84 6.51
N ARG A 66 7.60 -18.55 5.34
CA ARG A 66 8.41 -19.53 4.60
C ARG A 66 9.65 -19.96 5.37
N LYS A 67 10.37 -18.98 5.95
CA LYS A 67 11.53 -19.23 6.80
C LYS A 67 11.18 -20.13 7.99
N LEU A 68 10.01 -19.92 8.61
CA LEU A 68 9.52 -20.74 9.72
C LEU A 68 9.19 -22.18 9.29
N GLU A 69 8.59 -22.36 8.11
CA GLU A 69 8.32 -23.70 7.55
C GLU A 69 9.60 -24.45 7.19
N GLU A 70 10.62 -23.77 6.67
CA GLU A 70 11.94 -24.35 6.40
C GLU A 70 12.60 -24.84 7.69
N TYR A 71 12.65 -23.99 8.73
CA TYR A 71 13.17 -24.40 10.05
C TYR A 71 12.38 -25.56 10.68
N ARG A 72 11.07 -25.65 10.45
CA ARG A 72 10.25 -26.76 10.94
C ARG A 72 10.55 -28.07 10.20
N LYS A 73 10.99 -28.03 8.94
CA LYS A 73 11.31 -29.22 8.14
C LYS A 73 12.73 -29.74 8.36
N GLU A 74 13.66 -28.89 8.79
CA GLU A 74 15.02 -29.29 9.17
C GLU A 74 15.11 -29.93 10.56
N LYS A 75 14.05 -29.88 11.35
CA LYS A 75 13.96 -30.45 12.70
C LYS A 75 13.11 -31.71 12.72
#